data_AF-A0A922W5Z3-F1
#
_entry.id   AF-A0A922W5Z3-F1
#
_cell.length_a   1.000
_cell.length_b   1.000
_cell.length_c   1.000
_cell.angle_alpha   90.00
_cell.angle_beta   90.00
_cell.angle_gamma   90.00
#
_symmetry.space_group_name_H-M   'P 1'
#
loop_
_entity.id
_entity.type
_entity.pdbx_description
1 polymer ?
#
loop_
_entity_poly.entity_id
_entity_poly.type
_entity_poly.pdbx_seq_one_letter_code
_entity_poly.pdbx_strand_id
1 'polypeptide(L)'
;MRWVLGLETDRWTAVTGSADHGAQVRDALEGRDRPQDRLLLGNWLDGEILKGEVFDTVLADYLLGAVEGFAPYFQQDLFRRLRPHVGGRLYVIGLDPYVLGRPATPAEAMAREIGRLRDVCLLLAGETPYREYPAEWAVTRLEADGYRVLSARRFPNRYKARWINSQLDMAARRTAKIRDRALAGALHGRIRALREEALELARAQNGLRAGADWVIAAEPV
;
A
#
# COMPACT_ATOMS: atom_id res chain seq x y z
N MET A 1 -2.12 6.93 10.04
CA MET A 1 -1.64 6.94 11.43
C MET A 1 -2.52 7.68 12.44
N ARG A 2 -3.18 8.81 12.14
CA ARG A 2 -4.04 9.49 13.16
C ARG A 2 -5.10 8.60 13.83
N TRP A 3 -5.59 7.56 13.14
CA TRP A 3 -6.54 6.61 13.71
C TRP A 3 -5.91 5.70 14.80
N VAL A 4 -4.60 5.42 14.74
CA VAL A 4 -3.87 4.63 15.75
C VAL A 4 -3.90 5.34 17.10
N LEU A 5 -3.86 6.68 17.09
CA LEU A 5 -3.98 7.50 18.30
C LEU A 5 -5.36 7.40 18.97
N GLY A 6 -6.37 6.87 18.26
CA GLY A 6 -7.71 6.63 18.81
C GLY A 6 -7.91 5.21 19.31
N LEU A 7 -6.90 4.34 19.24
CA LEU A 7 -6.99 2.97 19.75
C LEU A 7 -6.62 2.91 21.22
N GLU A 8 -7.42 2.19 21.99
CA GLU A 8 -7.07 1.78 23.35
C GLU A 8 -5.95 0.74 23.28
N THR A 9 -4.72 1.17 23.54
CA THR A 9 -3.51 0.33 23.55
C THR A 9 -2.63 0.75 24.72
N ASP A 10 -1.78 -0.13 25.25
CA ASP A 10 -0.78 0.26 26.25
C ASP A 10 0.44 0.94 25.59
N ARG A 11 0.79 0.49 24.38
CA ARG A 11 1.87 0.99 23.53
C ARG A 11 1.62 0.62 22.07
N TRP A 12 2.26 1.32 21.14
CA TRP A 12 2.39 0.88 19.76
C TRP A 12 3.82 1.01 19.24
N THR A 13 4.18 0.11 18.32
CA THR A 13 5.42 0.22 17.53
C THR A 13 5.06 0.23 16.06
N ALA A 14 5.43 1.28 15.34
CA ALA A 14 5.27 1.41 13.90
C ALA A 14 6.60 1.20 13.19
N VAL A 15 6.59 0.54 12.03
CA VAL A 15 7.78 0.29 11.21
C VAL A 15 7.57 0.84 9.82
N THR A 16 8.53 1.59 9.29
CA THR A 16 8.54 2.05 7.90
C THR A 16 9.92 1.86 7.28
N GLY A 17 9.98 1.44 6.01
CA GLY A 17 11.22 1.43 5.23
C GLY A 17 11.56 2.79 4.60
N SER A 18 10.66 3.77 4.68
CA SER A 18 10.81 5.09 4.05
C SER A 18 11.04 6.17 5.08
N ALA A 19 12.16 6.89 4.96
CA ALA A 19 12.48 8.05 5.79
C ALA A 19 11.44 9.18 5.62
N ASP A 20 11.04 9.48 4.38
CA ASP A 20 10.01 10.47 4.07
C ASP A 20 8.67 10.13 4.69
N HIS A 21 8.25 8.86 4.60
CA HIS A 21 7.03 8.41 5.27
C HIS A 21 7.18 8.49 6.80
N GLY A 22 8.35 8.14 7.34
CA GLY A 22 8.64 8.27 8.76
C GLY A 22 8.51 9.71 9.25
N ALA A 23 9.03 10.68 8.50
CA ALA A 23 8.87 12.10 8.80
C ALA A 23 7.40 12.52 8.76
N GLN A 24 6.65 12.13 7.72
CA GLN A 24 5.20 12.41 7.63
C GLN A 24 4.40 11.83 8.80
N VAL A 25 4.78 10.64 9.28
CA VAL A 25 4.13 10.03 10.44
C VAL A 25 4.44 10.84 11.69
N ARG A 26 5.70 11.23 11.94
CA ARG A 26 6.06 12.09 13.08
C ARG A 26 5.28 13.41 13.05
N ASP A 27 5.23 14.06 11.89
CA ASP A 27 4.49 15.31 11.71
C ASP A 27 3.00 15.12 11.99
N ALA A 28 2.42 13.98 11.59
CA ALA A 28 1.01 13.69 11.83
C ALA A 28 0.68 13.31 13.29
N LEU A 29 1.66 12.79 14.04
CA LEU A 29 1.51 12.49 15.46
C LEU A 29 1.41 13.79 16.27
N GLU A 30 2.10 14.86 15.85
CA GLU A 30 2.03 16.18 16.49
C GLU A 30 2.35 16.11 18.00
N GLY A 31 3.28 15.22 18.39
CA GLY A 31 3.67 15.00 19.79
C GLY A 31 2.63 14.31 20.66
N ARG A 32 1.61 13.67 20.07
CA ARG A 32 0.58 12.89 20.77
C ARG A 32 0.98 11.44 21.05
N ASP A 33 2.20 11.05 20.70
CA ASP A 33 2.81 9.78 21.05
C ASP A 33 3.21 9.77 22.54
N ARG A 34 3.13 8.59 23.15
CA ARG A 34 3.49 8.38 24.56
C ARG A 34 4.96 7.96 24.67
N PRO A 35 5.60 8.07 25.85
CA PRO A 35 6.99 7.67 26.02
C PRO A 35 7.32 6.22 25.61
N GLN A 36 6.34 5.32 25.68
CA GLN A 36 6.47 3.92 25.30
C GLN A 36 6.18 3.62 23.81
N ASP A 37 5.66 4.60 23.07
CA ASP A 37 5.36 4.44 21.65
C ASP A 37 6.62 4.64 20.80
N ARG A 38 6.76 3.89 19.71
CA ARG A 38 8.00 3.86 18.90
C ARG A 38 7.71 3.89 17.41
N LEU A 39 8.42 4.76 16.68
CA LEU A 39 8.50 4.71 15.22
C LEU A 39 9.90 4.27 14.79
N LEU A 40 9.98 3.07 14.21
CA LEU A 40 11.21 2.48 13.70
C LEU A 40 11.34 2.71 12.20
N LEU A 41 12.49 3.23 11.79
CA LEU A 41 12.91 3.28 10.40
C LEU A 41 13.76 2.03 10.13
N GLY A 42 13.31 1.15 9.23
CA GLY A 42 14.04 -0.06 8.92
C GLY A 42 13.33 -0.96 7.89
N ASN A 43 14.08 -1.93 7.37
CA ASN A 43 13.65 -2.84 6.31
C ASN A 43 13.39 -4.24 6.88
N TRP A 44 12.28 -4.87 6.50
CA TRP A 44 11.90 -6.21 6.97
C TRP A 44 12.89 -7.34 6.63
N LEU A 45 13.83 -7.10 5.70
CA LEU A 45 14.97 -8.00 5.46
C LEU A 45 15.96 -8.05 6.63
N ASP A 46 15.99 -7.01 7.46
CA ASP A 46 16.79 -6.99 8.68
C ASP A 46 16.14 -7.88 9.75
N GLY A 47 16.83 -8.96 10.10
CA GLY A 47 16.41 -9.91 11.13
C GLY A 47 16.45 -9.34 12.55
N GLU A 48 17.19 -8.25 12.78
CA GLU A 48 17.27 -7.63 14.10
C GLU A 48 16.09 -6.70 14.39
N ILE A 49 15.36 -6.26 13.35
CA ILE A 49 14.14 -5.46 13.54
C ILE A 49 13.11 -6.25 14.35
N LEU A 50 12.71 -5.67 15.48
CA LEU A 50 11.73 -6.21 16.43
C LEU A 50 12.13 -7.57 17.04
N LYS A 51 13.39 -7.97 16.97
CA LYS A 51 13.83 -9.28 17.49
C LYS A 51 13.46 -9.45 18.96
N GLY A 52 12.75 -10.55 19.26
CA GLY A 52 12.26 -10.86 20.60
C GLY A 52 11.03 -10.05 21.04
N GLU A 53 10.54 -9.10 20.24
CA GLU A 53 9.32 -8.36 20.54
C GLU A 53 8.08 -9.13 20.03
N VAL A 54 7.06 -9.23 20.88
CA VAL A 54 5.76 -9.87 20.57
C VAL A 54 4.66 -8.87 20.90
N PHE A 55 3.64 -8.82 20.04
CA PHE A 55 2.50 -7.89 20.15
C PHE A 55 1.18 -8.66 20.15
N ASP A 56 0.24 -8.24 21.00
CA ASP A 56 -1.10 -8.84 21.05
C ASP A 56 -1.86 -8.67 19.72
N THR A 57 -1.61 -7.55 19.03
CA THR A 57 -2.16 -7.25 17.72
C THR A 57 -1.08 -6.68 16.79
N VAL A 58 -0.98 -7.24 15.59
CA VAL A 58 -0.12 -6.75 14.51
C VAL A 58 -1.00 -6.33 13.34
N LEU A 59 -0.71 -5.15 12.78
CA LEU A 59 -1.37 -4.65 11.57
C LEU A 59 -0.34 -4.52 10.44
N ALA A 60 -0.56 -5.28 9.37
CA ALA A 60 0.14 -5.15 8.10
C ALA A 60 -0.74 -4.32 7.13
N ASP A 61 -0.68 -2.99 7.26
CA ASP A 61 -1.47 -2.03 6.47
C ASP A 61 -0.82 -1.76 5.09
N TYR A 62 -1.36 -2.38 4.02
CA TYR A 62 -0.82 -2.36 2.66
C TYR A 62 0.65 -2.82 2.53
N LEU A 63 1.20 -3.45 3.57
CA LEU A 63 2.60 -3.82 3.65
C LEU A 63 2.99 -4.81 2.55
N LEU A 64 2.13 -5.78 2.25
CA LEU A 64 2.38 -6.81 1.23
C LEU A 64 2.66 -6.21 -0.15
N GLY A 65 1.88 -5.19 -0.54
CA GLY A 65 2.08 -4.49 -1.81
C GLY A 65 3.24 -3.51 -1.77
N ALA A 66 3.39 -2.80 -0.65
CA ALA A 66 4.39 -1.77 -0.46
C ALA A 66 5.83 -2.31 -0.35
N VAL A 67 6.00 -3.52 0.16
CA VAL A 67 7.33 -4.09 0.46
C VAL A 67 8.20 -4.26 -0.79
N GLU A 68 7.61 -4.39 -1.99
CA GLU A 68 8.35 -4.53 -3.26
C GLU A 68 9.36 -3.40 -3.47
N GLY A 69 9.02 -2.17 -3.06
CA GLY A 69 9.89 -1.00 -3.21
C GLY A 69 11.09 -0.97 -2.28
N PHE A 70 11.11 -1.81 -1.24
CA PHE A 70 12.14 -1.83 -0.20
C PHE A 70 12.87 -3.17 -0.10
N ALA A 71 12.15 -4.26 -0.33
CA ALA A 71 12.65 -5.63 -0.33
C ALA A 71 12.00 -6.39 -1.50
N PRO A 72 12.52 -6.21 -2.72
CA PRO A 72 11.98 -6.87 -3.91
C PRO A 72 11.90 -8.38 -3.73
N TYR A 73 10.79 -8.98 -4.14
CA TYR A 73 10.53 -10.41 -3.99
C TYR A 73 10.54 -10.90 -2.55
N PHE A 74 10.22 -10.09 -1.54
CA PHE A 74 10.14 -10.55 -0.15
C PHE A 74 8.73 -11.03 0.26
N GLN A 75 7.73 -10.85 -0.60
CA GLN A 75 6.32 -11.11 -0.29
C GLN A 75 6.05 -12.57 0.08
N GLN A 76 6.75 -13.54 -0.52
CA GLN A 76 6.59 -14.94 -0.15
C GLN A 76 7.09 -15.27 1.26
N ASP A 77 7.97 -14.43 1.83
CA ASP A 77 8.59 -14.63 3.14
C ASP A 77 8.01 -13.71 4.21
N LEU A 78 7.18 -12.74 3.80
CA LEU A 78 6.67 -11.67 4.66
C LEU A 78 5.91 -12.20 5.87
N PHE A 79 4.91 -13.08 5.67
CA PHE A 79 4.08 -13.53 6.80
C PHE A 79 4.86 -14.44 7.75
N ARG A 80 5.74 -15.29 7.21
CA ARG A 80 6.71 -16.04 8.00
C ARG A 80 7.61 -15.12 8.84
N ARG A 81 8.07 -14.00 8.27
CA ARG A 81 8.87 -12.98 8.97
C ARG A 81 8.09 -12.26 10.07
N LEU A 82 6.80 -12.04 9.87
CA LEU A 82 5.92 -11.39 10.86
C LEU A 82 5.52 -12.32 12.00
N ARG A 83 5.45 -13.64 11.74
CA ARG A 83 4.85 -14.62 12.67
C ARG A 83 5.40 -14.57 14.10
N PRO A 84 6.72 -14.47 14.34
CA PRO A 84 7.26 -14.41 15.70
C PRO A 84 6.77 -13.20 16.51
N HIS A 85 6.27 -12.16 15.85
CA HIS A 85 5.81 -10.93 16.49
C HIS A 85 4.31 -10.92 16.78
N VAL A 86 3.56 -11.90 16.28
CA VAL A 86 2.10 -11.97 16.45
C VAL A 86 1.80 -12.86 17.65
N GLY A 87 1.46 -12.27 18.79
CA GLY A 87 1.05 -13.01 20.00
C GLY A 87 -0.44 -13.38 20.02
N GLY A 88 -1.28 -12.58 19.34
CA GLY A 88 -2.73 -12.80 19.28
C GLY A 88 -3.29 -12.70 17.88
N ARG A 89 -3.45 -11.48 17.36
CA ARG A 89 -4.14 -11.23 16.08
C ARG A 89 -3.24 -10.53 15.06
N LEU A 90 -3.19 -11.06 13.85
CA LEU A 90 -2.68 -10.38 12.66
C LEU A 90 -3.87 -9.88 11.83
N TYR A 91 -3.85 -8.59 11.50
CA TYR A 91 -4.69 -8.02 10.44
C TYR A 91 -3.81 -7.67 9.25
N VAL A 92 -4.16 -8.19 8.08
CA VAL A 92 -3.50 -7.85 6.82
C VAL A 92 -4.49 -7.08 5.95
N ILE A 93 -4.10 -5.88 5.54
CA ILE A 93 -4.84 -5.05 4.61
C ILE A 93 -4.07 -5.04 3.30
N GLY A 94 -4.77 -5.25 2.19
CA GLY A 94 -4.19 -5.13 0.87
C GLY A 94 -5.22 -4.74 -0.17
N LEU A 95 -4.77 -4.61 -1.41
CA LEU A 95 -5.57 -4.19 -2.54
C LEU A 95 -5.61 -5.33 -3.57
N ASP A 96 -6.77 -5.65 -4.13
CA ASP A 96 -6.83 -6.56 -5.28
C ASP A 96 -6.09 -5.92 -6.49
N PRO A 97 -5.33 -6.71 -7.28
CA PRO A 97 -4.61 -6.19 -8.44
C PRO A 97 -5.55 -5.50 -9.44
N TYR A 98 -5.30 -4.22 -9.71
CA TYR A 98 -6.16 -3.42 -10.60
C TYR A 98 -5.47 -2.98 -11.90
N VAL A 99 -4.16 -3.24 -12.05
CA VAL A 99 -3.39 -2.92 -13.27
C VAL A 99 -3.36 -4.06 -14.29
N LEU A 100 -3.81 -5.26 -13.89
CA LEU A 100 -3.81 -6.50 -14.67
C LEU A 100 -5.22 -6.84 -15.17
N GLY A 101 -5.32 -7.80 -16.10
CA GLY A 101 -6.59 -8.32 -16.61
C GLY A 101 -7.36 -7.33 -17.51
N ARG A 102 -8.54 -7.74 -17.98
CA ARG A 102 -9.44 -6.92 -18.81
C ARG A 102 -10.44 -6.20 -17.90
N PRO A 103 -10.57 -4.86 -17.98
CA PRO A 103 -11.59 -4.14 -17.21
C PRO A 103 -12.99 -4.50 -17.73
N ALA A 104 -13.94 -4.64 -16.81
CA ALA A 104 -15.35 -4.88 -17.11
C ALA A 104 -16.14 -3.57 -17.26
N THR A 105 -15.66 -2.48 -16.66
CA THR A 105 -16.35 -1.18 -16.68
C THR A 105 -15.44 -0.03 -17.11
N PRO A 106 -16.01 1.11 -17.55
CA PRO A 106 -15.22 2.32 -17.81
C PRO A 106 -14.45 2.82 -16.58
N ALA A 107 -15.02 2.68 -15.38
CA ALA A 107 -14.36 3.08 -14.13
C ALA A 107 -13.13 2.22 -13.83
N GLU A 108 -13.23 0.90 -14.04
CA GLU A 108 -12.09 -0.02 -13.93
C GLU A 108 -11.04 0.25 -15.00
N ALA A 109 -11.46 0.52 -16.24
CA ALA A 109 -10.54 0.89 -17.30
C ALA A 109 -9.75 2.16 -16.96
N MET A 110 -10.43 3.18 -16.43
CA MET A 110 -9.82 4.43 -16.00
C MET A 110 -8.86 4.23 -14.83
N ALA A 111 -9.27 3.50 -13.78
CA ALA A 111 -8.40 3.21 -12.63
C ALA A 111 -7.15 2.40 -13.06
N ARG A 112 -7.32 1.43 -13.96
CA ARG A 112 -6.22 0.64 -14.55
C ARG A 112 -5.26 1.55 -15.32
N GLU A 113 -5.77 2.46 -16.13
CA GLU A 113 -4.94 3.36 -16.93
C GLU A 113 -4.14 4.33 -16.06
N ILE A 114 -4.75 4.89 -15.01
CA ILE A 114 -4.06 5.71 -14.02
C ILE A 114 -2.93 4.92 -13.35
N GLY A 115 -3.21 3.70 -12.89
CA GLY A 115 -2.20 2.84 -12.26
C GLY A 115 -1.04 2.51 -13.21
N ARG A 116 -1.34 2.12 -14.45
CA ARG A 116 -0.31 1.80 -15.46
C ARG A 116 0.55 3.01 -15.81
N LEU A 117 -0.06 4.18 -16.02
CA LEU A 117 0.68 5.40 -16.33
C LEU A 117 1.63 5.77 -15.17
N ARG A 118 1.14 5.66 -13.94
CA ARG A 118 1.97 5.84 -12.73
C ARG A 118 3.14 4.85 -12.71
N ASP A 119 2.88 3.57 -12.95
CA ASP A 119 3.91 2.52 -12.88
C ASP A 119 4.96 2.71 -13.97
N VAL A 120 4.57 3.13 -15.18
CA VAL A 120 5.50 3.50 -16.26
C VAL A 120 6.40 4.67 -15.82
N CYS A 121 5.83 5.72 -15.24
CA CYS A 121 6.61 6.86 -14.76
C CYS A 121 7.58 6.47 -13.61
N LEU A 122 7.17 5.57 -12.72
CA LEU A 122 8.04 5.04 -11.65
C LEU A 122 9.22 4.26 -12.24
N LEU A 123 8.94 3.30 -13.13
CA LEU A 123 9.96 2.47 -13.76
C LEU A 123 10.98 3.30 -14.53
N LEU A 124 10.52 4.26 -15.34
CA LEU A 124 11.40 5.14 -16.11
C LEU A 124 12.20 6.12 -15.24
N ALA A 125 11.75 6.37 -14.01
CA ALA A 125 12.47 7.15 -13.02
C ALA A 125 13.46 6.32 -12.18
N GLY A 126 13.58 5.01 -12.45
CA GLY A 126 14.42 4.10 -11.67
C GLY A 126 13.82 3.73 -10.31
N GLU A 127 12.51 3.88 -10.13
CA GLU A 127 11.77 3.48 -8.94
C GLU A 127 10.98 2.19 -9.20
N THR A 128 10.73 1.41 -8.14
CA THR A 128 9.96 0.16 -8.21
C THR A 128 8.49 0.41 -7.88
N PRO A 129 7.54 0.05 -8.76
CA PRO A 129 6.12 0.11 -8.46
C PRO A 129 5.69 -0.83 -7.32
N TYR A 130 4.56 -0.53 -6.70
CA TYR A 130 3.90 -1.47 -5.79
C TYR A 130 3.46 -2.73 -6.52
N ARG A 131 3.44 -3.87 -5.80
CA ARG A 131 3.00 -5.14 -6.36
C ARG A 131 1.85 -5.71 -5.53
N GLU A 132 0.64 -5.44 -5.99
CA GLU A 132 -0.57 -5.92 -5.31
C GLU A 132 -0.81 -7.41 -5.54
N TYR A 133 -1.40 -8.07 -4.55
CA TYR A 133 -1.75 -9.50 -4.57
C TYR A 133 -3.24 -9.68 -4.25
N PRO A 134 -3.93 -10.63 -4.92
CA PRO A 134 -5.33 -10.89 -4.62
C PRO A 134 -5.47 -11.52 -3.23
N ALA A 135 -6.63 -11.31 -2.58
CA ALA A 135 -6.88 -11.82 -1.24
C ALA A 135 -6.66 -13.35 -1.13
N GLU A 136 -7.01 -14.11 -2.16
CA GLU A 136 -6.84 -15.58 -2.23
C GLU A 136 -5.37 -16.00 -2.12
N TRP A 137 -4.48 -15.23 -2.75
CA TRP A 137 -3.05 -15.48 -2.66
C TRP A 137 -2.57 -15.23 -1.23
N ALA A 138 -3.01 -14.13 -0.62
CA ALA A 138 -2.65 -13.79 0.75
C ALA A 138 -3.15 -14.82 1.77
N VAL A 139 -4.39 -15.32 1.62
CA VAL A 139 -4.95 -16.41 2.43
C VAL A 139 -4.08 -17.66 2.31
N THR A 140 -3.82 -18.12 1.08
CA THR A 140 -3.00 -19.32 0.83
C THR A 140 -1.60 -19.18 1.46
N ARG A 141 -0.97 -18.01 1.34
CA ARG A 141 0.36 -17.75 1.90
C ARG A 141 0.35 -17.71 3.43
N LEU A 142 -0.66 -17.07 4.04
CA LEU A 142 -0.83 -17.03 5.50
C LEU A 142 -0.96 -18.45 6.08
N GLU A 143 -1.82 -19.29 5.50
CA GLU A 143 -2.01 -20.66 5.95
C GLU A 143 -0.71 -21.47 5.82
N ALA A 144 -0.01 -21.33 4.69
CA ALA A 144 1.26 -22.00 4.46
C ALA A 144 2.39 -21.50 5.37
N ASP A 145 2.29 -20.29 5.94
CA ASP A 145 3.24 -19.74 6.92
C ASP A 145 2.86 -20.02 8.39
N GLY A 146 1.83 -20.86 8.59
CA GLY A 146 1.38 -21.31 9.90
C GLY A 146 0.55 -20.28 10.64
N TYR A 147 -0.34 -19.63 9.91
CA TYR A 147 -1.47 -18.89 10.48
C TYR A 147 -2.77 -19.64 10.25
N ARG A 148 -3.72 -19.44 11.16
CA ARG A 148 -5.11 -19.81 10.98
C ARG A 148 -5.89 -18.57 10.54
N VAL A 149 -6.45 -18.59 9.33
CA VAL A 149 -7.29 -17.50 8.84
C VAL A 149 -8.66 -17.58 9.50
N LEU A 150 -9.07 -16.48 10.13
CA LEU A 150 -10.32 -16.38 10.89
C LEU A 150 -11.42 -15.70 10.07
N SER A 151 -11.03 -14.73 9.24
CA SER A 151 -11.94 -14.08 8.29
C SER A 151 -11.16 -13.42 7.17
N ALA A 152 -11.74 -13.41 5.97
CA ALA A 152 -11.27 -12.63 4.83
C ALA A 152 -12.47 -11.87 4.25
N ARG A 153 -12.36 -10.56 4.11
CA ARG A 153 -13.44 -9.71 3.60
C ARG A 153 -12.91 -8.71 2.59
N ARG A 154 -13.72 -8.45 1.56
CA ARG A 154 -13.48 -7.41 0.55
C ARG A 154 -14.36 -6.20 0.80
N PHE A 155 -13.80 -5.03 0.52
CA PHE A 155 -14.43 -3.72 0.64
C PHE A 155 -14.31 -3.04 -0.73
N PRO A 156 -15.42 -2.92 -1.48
CA PRO A 156 -15.40 -2.33 -2.82
C PRO A 156 -14.92 -0.88 -2.80
N ASN A 157 -14.03 -0.55 -3.72
CA ASN A 157 -13.40 0.76 -3.75
C ASN A 157 -14.18 1.78 -4.56
N ARG A 158 -14.06 3.03 -4.13
CA ARG A 158 -14.61 4.19 -4.82
C ARG A 158 -13.58 5.31 -4.85
N TYR A 159 -12.83 5.39 -5.94
CA TYR A 159 -11.80 6.39 -6.10
C TYR A 159 -12.39 7.74 -6.47
N LYS A 160 -12.16 8.75 -5.63
CA LYS A 160 -12.60 10.13 -5.84
C LYS A 160 -11.43 11.00 -6.34
N ALA A 161 -11.72 12.28 -6.59
CA ALA A 161 -10.74 13.27 -7.06
C ALA A 161 -9.42 13.27 -6.27
N ARG A 162 -9.47 13.12 -4.94
CA ARG A 162 -8.27 13.04 -4.11
C ARG A 162 -7.34 11.89 -4.52
N TRP A 163 -7.89 10.70 -4.74
CA TRP A 163 -7.10 9.54 -5.18
C TRP A 163 -6.53 9.78 -6.57
N ILE A 164 -7.38 10.20 -7.52
CA ILE A 164 -7.00 10.47 -8.92
C ILE A 164 -5.82 11.46 -8.96
N ASN A 165 -5.96 12.60 -8.29
CA ASN A 165 -4.91 13.61 -8.24
C ASN A 165 -3.65 13.07 -7.58
N SER A 166 -3.77 12.35 -6.45
CA SER A 166 -2.59 11.81 -5.76
C SER A 166 -1.76 10.85 -6.62
N GLN A 167 -2.39 9.97 -7.39
CA GLN A 167 -1.69 9.03 -8.28
C GLN A 167 -1.01 9.77 -9.43
N LEU A 168 -1.71 10.74 -10.05
CA LEU A 168 -1.20 11.49 -11.19
C LEU A 168 -0.16 12.54 -10.81
N ASP A 169 -0.23 13.13 -9.61
CA ASP A 169 0.79 14.01 -9.06
C ASP A 169 2.06 13.22 -8.71
N MET A 170 1.91 11.99 -8.21
CA MET A 170 3.04 11.08 -8.02
C MET A 170 3.75 10.81 -9.35
N ALA A 171 3.00 10.41 -10.38
CA ALA A 171 3.54 10.18 -11.73
C ALA A 171 4.23 11.43 -12.29
N ALA A 172 3.57 12.60 -12.20
CA ALA A 172 4.10 13.86 -12.72
C ALA A 172 5.43 14.26 -12.06
N ARG A 173 5.58 14.06 -10.75
CA ARG A 173 6.86 14.35 -10.06
C ARG A 173 8.00 13.47 -10.57
N ARG A 174 7.73 12.25 -11.03
CA ARG A 174 8.75 11.32 -11.52
C ARG A 174 9.20 11.62 -12.95
N THR A 175 8.40 12.32 -13.75
CA THR A 175 8.82 12.69 -15.12
C THR A 175 10.08 13.57 -15.11
N ALA A 176 10.33 14.32 -14.03
CA ALA A 176 11.56 15.10 -13.86
C ALA A 176 12.84 14.21 -13.84
N LYS A 177 12.72 12.97 -13.38
CA LYS A 177 13.85 12.02 -13.28
C LYS A 177 14.12 11.25 -14.58
N ILE A 178 13.20 11.27 -15.54
CA ILE A 178 13.32 10.54 -16.80
C ILE A 178 14.34 11.23 -17.72
N ARG A 179 15.37 10.50 -18.18
CA ARG A 179 16.47 11.06 -18.98
C ARG A 179 16.00 11.64 -20.31
N ASP A 180 15.19 10.90 -21.05
CA ASP A 180 14.61 11.34 -22.32
C ASP A 180 13.54 12.42 -22.06
N ARG A 181 13.83 13.65 -22.49
CA ARG A 181 12.97 14.81 -22.25
C ARG A 181 11.77 14.88 -23.19
N ALA A 182 11.89 14.34 -24.40
CA ALA A 182 10.75 14.26 -25.31
C ALA A 182 9.71 13.27 -24.75
N LEU A 183 10.18 12.10 -24.30
CA LEU A 183 9.34 11.11 -23.62
C LEU A 183 8.74 11.67 -22.33
N ALA A 184 9.54 12.34 -21.49
CA ALA A 184 9.05 12.95 -20.26
C ALA A 184 7.96 14.00 -20.53
N GLY A 185 8.12 14.81 -21.58
CA GLY A 185 7.12 15.78 -22.03
C GLY A 185 5.82 15.10 -22.49
N ALA A 186 5.92 14.04 -23.30
CA ALA A 186 4.76 13.27 -23.76
C ALA A 186 4.00 12.61 -22.60
N LEU A 187 4.72 12.02 -21.64
CA LEU A 187 4.13 11.44 -20.43
C LEU A 187 3.43 12.50 -19.59
N HIS A 188 4.04 13.68 -19.42
CA HIS A 188 3.42 14.79 -18.70
C HIS A 188 2.13 15.26 -19.40
N GLY A 189 2.14 15.34 -20.73
CA GLY A 189 0.94 15.60 -21.53
C GLY A 189 -0.17 14.56 -21.29
N ARG A 190 0.16 13.26 -21.35
CA ARG A 190 -0.81 12.19 -21.08
C ARG A 190 -1.35 12.26 -19.65
N ILE A 191 -0.51 12.56 -18.66
CA ILE A 191 -0.94 12.71 -17.26
C ILE A 191 -2.01 13.81 -17.13
N ARG A 192 -1.85 14.95 -17.82
CA ARG A 192 -2.83 16.05 -17.78
C ARG A 192 -4.13 15.65 -18.46
N ALA A 193 -4.08 15.10 -19.66
CA ALA A 193 -5.26 14.62 -20.38
C ALA A 193 -6.03 13.56 -19.58
N LEU A 194 -5.33 12.54 -19.08
CA LEU A 194 -5.94 11.48 -18.27
C LEU A 194 -6.56 12.02 -16.97
N ARG A 195 -5.96 13.07 -16.37
CA ARG A 195 -6.52 13.73 -15.19
C ARG A 195 -7.89 14.33 -15.48
N GLU A 196 -8.01 15.04 -16.60
CA GLU A 196 -9.26 15.68 -17.01
C GLU A 196 -10.34 14.62 -17.27
N GLU A 197 -10.03 13.62 -18.10
CA GLU A 197 -10.90 12.48 -18.41
C GLU A 197 -11.37 11.75 -17.13
N ALA A 198 -10.44 11.44 -16.22
CA ALA A 198 -10.73 10.71 -15.00
C ALA A 198 -11.61 11.51 -14.03
N LEU A 199 -11.35 12.81 -13.88
CA LEU A 199 -12.12 13.67 -12.99
C LEU A 199 -13.53 13.90 -13.52
N GLU A 200 -13.71 14.05 -14.83
CA GLU A 200 -15.03 14.12 -15.45
C GLU A 200 -15.83 12.82 -15.20
N LEU A 201 -15.23 11.66 -15.50
CA LEU A 201 -15.86 10.37 -15.27
C LEU A 201 -16.21 10.15 -13.80
N ALA A 202 -15.30 10.50 -12.89
CA ALA A 202 -15.54 10.38 -11.46
C ALA A 202 -16.66 11.31 -10.97
N ARG A 203 -16.82 12.52 -11.54
CA ARG A 203 -17.96 13.38 -11.23
C ARG A 203 -19.27 12.76 -11.72
N ALA A 204 -19.30 12.28 -12.97
CA ALA A 204 -20.47 11.65 -13.56
C ALA A 204 -20.94 10.40 -12.79
N GLN A 205 -20.01 9.62 -12.23
CA GLN A 205 -20.32 8.36 -11.54
C GLN A 205 -20.30 8.45 -10.00
N ASN A 206 -20.08 9.64 -9.44
CA ASN A 206 -19.85 9.84 -8.01
C ASN A 206 -18.72 8.93 -7.47
N GLY A 207 -17.58 8.97 -8.15
CA GLY A 207 -16.37 8.20 -7.92
C GLY A 207 -16.22 7.01 -8.88
N LEU A 208 -14.97 6.65 -9.18
CA LEU A 208 -14.65 5.47 -9.98
C LEU A 208 -14.81 4.22 -9.09
N ARG A 209 -15.81 3.39 -9.40
CA ARG A 209 -16.02 2.10 -8.72
C ARG A 209 -15.16 1.05 -9.40
N ALA A 210 -14.05 0.69 -8.76
CA ALA A 210 -13.07 -0.21 -9.35
C ALA A 210 -12.26 -0.93 -8.28
N GLY A 211 -12.17 -2.25 -8.37
CA GLY A 211 -11.42 -3.08 -7.44
C GLY A 211 -11.98 -3.07 -6.01
N ALA A 212 -11.24 -3.68 -5.11
CA ALA A 212 -11.56 -3.75 -3.69
C ALA A 212 -10.29 -3.77 -2.87
N ASP A 213 -10.31 -3.08 -1.73
CA ASP A 213 -9.44 -3.41 -0.63
C ASP A 213 -9.92 -4.71 0.02
N TRP A 214 -9.01 -5.45 0.63
CA TRP A 214 -9.34 -6.62 1.42
C TRP A 214 -8.68 -6.56 2.78
N VAL A 215 -9.37 -7.15 3.76
CA VAL A 215 -8.88 -7.30 5.14
C VAL A 215 -8.97 -8.77 5.52
N ILE A 216 -7.85 -9.32 5.95
CA ILE A 216 -7.75 -10.69 6.46
C ILE A 216 -7.37 -10.61 7.94
N ALA A 217 -8.14 -11.30 8.78
CA ALA A 217 -7.81 -11.50 10.18
C ALA A 217 -7.32 -12.93 10.36
N ALA A 218 -6.15 -13.10 10.97
CA ALA A 218 -5.52 -14.39 11.20
C ALA A 218 -4.81 -14.43 12.56
N GLU A 219 -4.54 -15.62 13.08
CA GLU A 219 -3.77 -15.83 14.30
C GLU A 219 -2.68 -16.87 14.06
N PRO A 220 -1.55 -16.85 14.79
CA PRO A 220 -0.52 -17.87 14.66
C PRO A 220 -1.04 -19.25 15.10
N VAL A 221 -0.56 -20.31 14.44
CA VAL A 221 -0.74 -21.72 14.86
C VAL A 221 0.45 -22.19 15.69
#